data_AF-A0A2S6G022-F1
#
_entry.id   AF-A0A2S6G022-F1
#
_cell.length_a   1.000
_cell.length_b   1.000
_cell.length_c   1.000
_cell.angle_alpha   90.00
_cell.angle_beta   90.00
_cell.angle_gamma   90.00
#
_symmetry.space_group_name_H-M   'P 1'
#
loop_
_entity.id
_entity.type
_entity.pdbx_description
1 polymer ?
#
loop_
_entity_poly.entity_id
_entity_poly.type
_entity_poly.pdbx_seq_one_letter_code
_entity_poly.pdbx_strand_id
1 'polypeptide(L)'
;MGNRSLIESHYADMNNLVDILCKLVTSYRAMVGGAHELNGVALVEKKQIKEALKTADELNDLIRNIIDTLECCEDCYLDYCRIKSQVLKSKINTQYILDEIDDNYEYKYNNEGMGKVRFPELRLKGSGGKATEKDEKRNEKGTEKANQKKDITNTKEE
;
A
#
# COMPACT_ATOMS: atom_id res chain seq x y z
N MET A 1 -21.99 -12.90 -5.68
CA MET A 1 -21.95 -11.92 -6.78
C MET A 1 -21.66 -10.49 -6.30
N GLY A 2 -22.20 -10.02 -5.15
CA GLY A 2 -22.08 -8.60 -4.75
C GLY A 2 -20.70 -8.04 -4.38
N ASN A 3 -19.79 -8.84 -3.82
CA ASN A 3 -18.50 -8.29 -3.36
C ASN A 3 -17.58 -7.90 -4.53
N ARG A 4 -17.57 -8.69 -5.61
CA ARG A 4 -16.74 -8.42 -6.80
C ARG A 4 -17.20 -7.16 -7.53
N SER A 5 -18.51 -7.00 -7.71
CA SER A 5 -19.08 -5.81 -8.36
C SER A 5 -18.83 -4.54 -7.55
N LEU A 6 -18.82 -4.64 -6.21
CA LEU A 6 -18.51 -3.50 -5.34
C LEU A 6 -17.06 -3.02 -5.52
N ILE A 7 -16.10 -3.94 -5.64
CA ILE A 7 -14.70 -3.61 -5.88
C ILE A 7 -14.48 -3.05 -7.28
N GLU A 8 -15.13 -3.64 -8.29
CA GLU A 8 -15.08 -3.14 -9.67
C GLU A 8 -15.71 -1.74 -9.78
N SER A 9 -16.81 -1.48 -9.06
CA SER A 9 -17.40 -0.14 -8.93
C SER A 9 -16.43 0.83 -8.27
N HIS A 10 -15.83 0.45 -7.14
CA HIS A 10 -14.89 1.32 -6.42
C HIS A 10 -13.67 1.67 -7.27
N TYR A 11 -13.17 0.72 -8.07
CA TYR A 11 -12.10 0.99 -9.04
C TYR A 11 -12.57 1.94 -10.16
N ALA A 12 -13.78 1.76 -10.67
CA ALA A 12 -14.36 2.66 -11.67
C ALA A 12 -14.54 4.08 -11.11
N ASP A 13 -15.03 4.21 -9.88
CA ASP A 13 -15.24 5.49 -9.19
C ASP A 13 -13.91 6.24 -8.98
N MET A 14 -12.84 5.54 -8.60
CA MET A 14 -11.49 6.12 -8.54
C MET A 14 -11.03 6.65 -9.91
N ASN A 15 -11.20 5.87 -10.98
CA ASN A 15 -10.82 6.31 -12.32
C ASN A 15 -11.64 7.53 -12.77
N ASN A 16 -12.93 7.56 -12.43
CA ASN A 16 -13.80 8.70 -12.72
C ASN A 16 -13.33 9.95 -11.97
N LEU A 17 -12.94 9.83 -10.69
CA LEU A 17 -12.37 10.94 -9.92
C LEU A 17 -11.06 11.45 -10.54
N VAL A 18 -10.18 10.56 -11.00
CA VAL A 18 -8.94 10.96 -11.71
C VAL A 18 -9.26 11.72 -13.00
N ASP A 19 -10.24 11.27 -13.78
CA ASP A 19 -10.66 11.96 -15.01
C ASP A 19 -11.25 13.35 -14.72
N ILE A 20 -12.09 13.47 -13.68
CA ILE A 20 -12.62 14.77 -13.23
C ILE A 20 -11.49 15.68 -12.77
N LEU A 21 -10.54 15.17 -11.98
CA LEU A 21 -9.36 15.93 -11.54
C LEU A 21 -8.58 16.49 -12.73
N CYS A 22 -8.32 15.68 -13.76
CA CYS A 22 -7.62 16.11 -14.97
C CYS A 22 -8.36 17.25 -15.69
N LYS A 23 -9.69 17.16 -15.77
CA LYS A 23 -10.53 18.20 -16.39
C LYS A 23 -10.48 19.49 -15.58
N LEU A 24 -10.59 19.42 -14.26
CA LEU A 24 -10.51 20.60 -13.40
C LEU A 24 -9.13 21.26 -13.47
N VAL A 25 -8.04 20.51 -13.40
CA VAL A 25 -6.68 21.08 -13.54
C VAL A 25 -6.51 21.81 -14.88
N THR A 26 -7.10 21.26 -15.96
CA THR A 26 -7.11 21.89 -17.28
C THR A 26 -7.90 23.21 -17.27
N SER A 27 -9.10 23.22 -16.66
CA SER A 27 -9.92 24.42 -16.51
C SER A 27 -9.23 25.49 -15.64
N TYR A 28 -8.58 25.11 -14.54
CA TYR A 28 -7.82 26.01 -13.67
C TYR A 28 -6.72 26.71 -14.47
N ARG A 29 -5.92 25.93 -15.20
CA ARG A 29 -4.85 26.45 -16.05
C ARG A 29 -5.39 27.40 -17.12
N ALA A 30 -6.51 27.06 -17.76
CA ALA A 30 -7.14 27.90 -18.77
C ALA A 30 -7.59 29.25 -18.20
N MET A 31 -8.11 29.28 -16.97
CA MET A 31 -8.55 30.52 -16.33
C MET A 31 -7.41 31.40 -15.87
N VAL A 32 -6.37 30.82 -15.26
CA VAL A 32 -5.16 31.57 -14.89
C VAL A 32 -4.45 32.11 -16.13
N GLY A 33 -4.38 31.31 -17.20
CA GLY A 33 -3.85 31.73 -18.50
C GLY A 33 -4.68 32.86 -19.13
N GLY A 34 -6.00 32.71 -19.18
CA GLY A 34 -6.90 33.73 -19.69
C GLY A 34 -6.84 35.03 -18.88
N ALA A 35 -6.76 34.96 -17.56
CA ALA A 35 -6.57 36.14 -16.70
C ALA A 35 -5.23 36.84 -16.97
N HIS A 36 -4.16 36.07 -17.21
CA HIS A 36 -2.85 36.61 -17.57
C HIS A 36 -2.87 37.33 -18.93
N GLU A 37 -3.52 36.72 -19.93
CA GLU A 37 -3.70 37.31 -21.26
C GLU A 37 -4.55 38.59 -21.20
N LEU A 38 -5.66 38.56 -20.47
CA LEU A 38 -6.55 39.70 -20.23
C LEU A 38 -5.81 40.87 -19.56
N ASN A 39 -4.89 40.58 -18.64
CA ASN A 39 -4.06 41.60 -17.99
C ASN A 39 -3.06 42.28 -18.94
N GLY A 40 -2.71 41.63 -20.06
CA GLY A 40 -1.86 42.21 -21.11
C GLY A 40 -2.61 43.14 -22.08
N VAL A 41 -3.94 43.13 -22.06
CA VAL A 41 -4.77 43.93 -22.98
C VAL A 41 -5.16 45.27 -22.34
N ALA A 42 -4.74 46.37 -22.95
CA ALA A 42 -4.89 47.73 -22.41
C ALA A 42 -6.35 48.18 -22.17
N LEU A 43 -7.34 47.54 -22.81
CA LEU A 43 -8.76 47.90 -22.75
C LEU A 43 -9.58 47.06 -21.76
N VAL A 44 -8.99 46.06 -21.11
CA VAL A 44 -9.73 45.16 -20.22
C VAL A 44 -9.93 45.78 -18.83
N GLU A 45 -11.14 45.66 -18.30
CA GLU A 45 -11.43 46.11 -16.95
C GLU A 45 -10.77 45.20 -15.92
N LYS A 46 -10.10 45.80 -14.92
CA LYS A 46 -9.51 45.07 -13.78
C LYS A 46 -10.51 44.17 -13.05
N LYS A 47 -11.81 44.48 -13.14
CA LYS A 47 -12.89 43.68 -12.58
C LYS A 47 -12.96 42.29 -13.24
N GLN A 48 -12.85 42.21 -14.56
CA GLN A 48 -12.91 40.95 -15.31
C GLN A 48 -11.73 40.04 -14.96
N ILE A 49 -10.54 40.61 -14.79
CA ILE A 49 -9.34 39.87 -14.35
C ILE A 49 -9.55 39.30 -12.94
N LYS A 50 -10.08 40.12 -12.02
CA LYS A 50 -10.38 39.67 -10.65
C LYS A 50 -11.46 38.59 -10.61
N GLU A 51 -12.48 38.69 -11.44
CA GLU A 51 -13.52 37.66 -11.57
C GLU A 51 -12.91 36.35 -12.07
N ALA A 52 -12.08 36.37 -13.11
CA ALA A 52 -11.41 35.18 -13.61
C ALA A 52 -10.49 34.52 -12.56
N LEU A 53 -9.73 35.33 -11.80
CA LEU A 53 -8.89 34.81 -10.71
C LEU A 53 -9.71 34.24 -9.56
N LYS A 54 -10.80 34.92 -9.16
CA LYS A 54 -11.69 34.43 -8.11
C LYS A 54 -12.30 33.07 -8.46
N THR A 55 -12.79 32.92 -9.69
CA THR A 55 -13.34 31.63 -10.14
C THR A 55 -12.24 30.56 -10.22
N ALA A 56 -10.97 30.94 -10.44
CA ALA A 56 -9.85 29.99 -10.43
C ALA A 56 -9.54 29.53 -9.00
N ASP A 57 -9.65 30.42 -8.01
CA ASP A 57 -9.54 30.06 -6.59
C ASP A 57 -10.65 29.08 -6.18
N GLU A 58 -11.90 29.34 -6.55
CA GLU A 58 -13.03 28.43 -6.31
C GLU A 58 -12.81 27.05 -6.94
N LEU A 59 -12.23 27.01 -8.14
CA LEU A 59 -11.90 25.76 -8.82
C LEU A 59 -10.74 25.01 -8.15
N ASN A 60 -9.76 25.74 -7.60
CA ASN A 60 -8.65 25.17 -6.84
C ASN A 60 -9.14 24.52 -5.54
N ASP A 61 -10.14 25.12 -4.87
CA ASP A 61 -10.77 24.51 -3.71
C ASP A 61 -11.47 23.19 -4.07
N LEU A 62 -12.14 23.14 -5.22
CA LEU A 62 -12.73 21.89 -5.73
C LEU A 62 -11.66 20.83 -6.07
N ILE A 63 -10.54 21.24 -6.68
CA ILE A 63 -9.41 20.35 -6.95
C ILE A 63 -8.89 19.72 -5.65
N ARG A 64 -8.70 20.53 -4.60
CA ARG A 64 -8.26 20.04 -3.29
C ARG A 64 -9.22 18.99 -2.73
N ASN A 65 -10.53 19.26 -2.74
CA ASN A 65 -11.54 18.30 -2.27
C ASN A 65 -11.50 16.97 -3.03
N ILE A 66 -11.26 17.01 -4.36
CA ILE A 66 -11.13 15.78 -5.16
C ILE A 66 -9.85 15.03 -4.83
N ILE A 67 -8.73 15.72 -4.61
CA ILE A 67 -7.48 15.09 -4.18
C ILE A 67 -7.67 14.39 -2.84
N ASP A 68 -8.25 15.08 -1.84
CA ASP A 68 -8.51 14.51 -0.51
C ASP A 68 -9.42 13.27 -0.59
N THR A 69 -10.43 13.31 -1.48
CA THR A 69 -11.32 12.16 -1.72
C THR A 69 -10.58 11.00 -2.40
N LEU A 70 -9.72 11.29 -3.37
CA LEU A 70 -8.91 10.29 -4.07
C LEU A 70 -7.94 9.58 -3.13
N GLU A 71 -7.28 10.32 -2.24
CA GLU A 71 -6.38 9.76 -1.23
C GLU A 71 -7.15 8.79 -0.30
N CYS A 72 -8.33 9.18 0.18
CA CYS A 72 -9.18 8.32 1.00
C CYS A 72 -9.61 7.04 0.26
N CYS A 73 -10.00 7.16 -1.01
CA CYS A 73 -10.40 6.03 -1.84
C CYS A 73 -9.22 5.10 -2.17
N GLU A 74 -8.04 5.66 -2.42
CA GLU A 74 -6.82 4.93 -2.71
C GLU A 74 -6.42 4.04 -1.54
N ASP A 75 -6.38 4.59 -0.32
CA ASP A 75 -6.03 3.83 0.89
C ASP A 75 -6.94 2.61 1.07
N CYS A 76 -8.25 2.78 0.89
CA CYS A 76 -9.22 1.68 0.98
C CYS A 76 -8.97 0.59 -0.09
N TYR A 77 -8.64 1.00 -1.32
CA TYR A 77 -8.37 0.07 -2.42
C TYR A 77 -7.04 -0.67 -2.24
N LEU A 78 -6.02 -0.01 -1.72
CA LEU A 78 -4.72 -0.61 -1.40
C LEU A 78 -4.85 -1.65 -0.29
N ASP A 79 -5.65 -1.36 0.75
CA ASP A 79 -5.94 -2.33 1.81
C ASP A 79 -6.65 -3.57 1.27
N TYR A 80 -7.63 -3.40 0.36
CA TYR A 80 -8.24 -4.51 -0.35
C TYR A 80 -7.19 -5.34 -1.12
N CYS A 81 -6.31 -4.70 -1.88
CA CYS A 81 -5.28 -5.38 -2.65
C CYS A 81 -4.32 -6.16 -1.73
N ARG A 82 -3.96 -5.59 -0.58
CA ARG A 82 -3.12 -6.24 0.42
C ARG A 82 -3.78 -7.49 1.00
N ILE A 83 -5.04 -7.39 1.43
CA ILE A 83 -5.81 -8.53 1.97
C ILE A 83 -5.96 -9.61 0.91
N LYS A 84 -6.33 -9.25 -0.32
CA LYS A 84 -6.46 -10.18 -1.44
C LYS A 84 -5.16 -10.93 -1.72
N SER A 85 -4.03 -10.23 -1.72
CA SER A 85 -2.70 -10.83 -1.90
C SER A 85 -2.35 -11.81 -0.78
N GLN A 86 -2.63 -11.46 0.48
CA GLN A 86 -2.41 -12.35 1.62
C GLN A 86 -3.26 -13.62 1.55
N VAL A 87 -4.54 -13.48 1.22
CA VAL A 87 -5.44 -14.64 1.03
C VAL A 87 -4.92 -15.52 -0.11
N LEU A 88 -4.50 -14.92 -1.22
CA LEU A 88 -3.97 -15.67 -2.35
C LEU A 88 -2.69 -16.42 -1.97
N LYS A 89 -1.75 -15.77 -1.27
CA LYS A 89 -0.54 -16.42 -0.73
C LYS A 89 -0.85 -17.55 0.23
N SER A 90 -1.91 -17.44 1.03
CA SER A 90 -2.30 -18.49 1.98
C SER A 90 -2.97 -19.71 1.30
N LYS A 91 -3.61 -19.50 0.15
CA LYS A 91 -4.35 -20.55 -0.59
C LYS A 91 -3.51 -21.20 -1.68
N ILE A 92 -2.58 -20.46 -2.27
CA ILE A 92 -1.61 -21.01 -3.22
C ILE A 92 -0.57 -21.77 -2.41
N ASN A 93 -0.59 -23.10 -2.52
CA ASN A 93 0.55 -23.89 -2.08
C ASN A 93 1.69 -23.65 -3.08
N THR A 94 2.55 -22.67 -2.77
CA THR A 94 3.68 -22.33 -3.63
C THR A 94 4.56 -23.54 -3.91
N GLN A 95 4.65 -24.48 -2.96
CA GLN A 95 5.37 -25.73 -3.14
C GLN A 95 4.72 -26.61 -4.21
N TYR A 96 3.39 -26.76 -4.21
CA TYR A 96 2.68 -27.52 -5.24
C TYR A 96 2.92 -26.96 -6.66
N ILE A 97 2.96 -25.63 -6.82
CA ILE A 97 3.25 -25.01 -8.12
C ILE A 97 4.70 -25.26 -8.54
N LEU A 98 5.65 -25.16 -7.59
CA LEU A 98 7.04 -25.47 -7.87
C LEU A 98 7.23 -26.95 -8.25
N ASP A 99 6.58 -27.85 -7.52
CA ASP A 99 6.60 -29.29 -7.78
C ASP A 99 5.99 -29.60 -9.16
N GLU A 100 4.85 -28.99 -9.55
CA GLU A 100 4.28 -29.17 -10.89
C GLU A 100 5.18 -28.64 -12.01
N ILE A 101 5.87 -27.52 -11.77
CA ILE A 101 6.81 -26.95 -12.74
C ILE A 101 8.03 -27.86 -12.88
N ASP A 102 8.56 -28.37 -11.77
CA ASP A 102 9.71 -29.27 -11.73
C ASP A 102 9.38 -30.62 -12.38
N ASP A 103 8.22 -31.21 -12.08
CA ASP A 103 7.73 -32.45 -12.70
C ASP A 103 7.58 -32.30 -14.23
N ASN A 104 7.02 -31.17 -14.68
CA ASN A 104 6.87 -30.87 -16.11
C ASN A 104 8.24 -30.59 -16.78
N TYR A 105 9.18 -29.98 -16.06
CA TYR A 105 10.54 -29.78 -16.55
C TYR A 105 11.30 -31.10 -16.66
N GLU A 106 11.20 -31.99 -15.67
CA GLU A 106 11.76 -33.34 -15.74
C GLU A 106 11.16 -34.14 -16.89
N TYR A 107 9.84 -34.09 -17.07
CA TYR A 107 9.16 -34.74 -18.18
C TYR A 107 9.70 -34.26 -19.55
N LYS A 108 9.87 -32.94 -19.74
CA LYS A 108 10.40 -32.38 -20.98
C LYS A 108 11.89 -32.60 -21.17
N TYR A 109 12.68 -32.57 -20.09
CA TYR A 109 14.10 -32.91 -20.12
C TYR A 109 14.31 -34.36 -20.57
N ASN A 110 13.51 -35.28 -20.03
CA ASN A 110 13.61 -36.71 -20.31
C ASN A 110 13.03 -37.10 -21.69
N ASN A 111 12.03 -36.37 -22.21
CA ASN A 111 11.36 -36.74 -23.47
C ASN A 111 11.68 -35.84 -24.67
N GLU A 112 12.08 -34.57 -24.47
CA GLU A 112 12.25 -33.58 -25.55
C GLU A 112 13.70 -33.05 -25.67
N GLY A 113 14.63 -33.50 -24.81
CA GLY A 113 16.07 -33.29 -25.00
C GLY A 113 16.55 -31.84 -24.89
N MET A 114 15.91 -31.00 -24.06
CA MET A 114 16.42 -29.65 -23.79
C MET A 114 17.62 -29.71 -22.82
N GLY A 115 18.75 -29.08 -23.19
CA GLY A 115 19.96 -29.02 -22.37
C GLY A 115 19.75 -28.29 -21.04
N LYS A 116 20.46 -28.72 -19.98
CA LYS A 116 20.34 -28.19 -18.61
C LYS A 116 20.51 -26.67 -18.57
N VAL A 117 19.46 -25.94 -18.20
CA VAL A 117 19.55 -24.53 -17.79
C VAL A 117 19.43 -24.48 -16.28
N ARG A 118 20.51 -24.09 -15.59
CA ARG A 118 20.52 -23.97 -14.14
C ARG A 118 19.81 -22.68 -13.76
N PHE A 119 18.57 -22.76 -13.29
CA PHE A 119 17.90 -21.61 -12.71
C PHE A 119 18.53 -21.28 -11.34
N PRO A 120 18.81 -19.99 -11.04
CA PRO A 120 19.30 -19.60 -9.72
C PRO A 120 18.22 -19.83 -8.67
N GLU A 121 18.57 -20.44 -7.54
CA GLU A 121 17.69 -20.55 -6.37
C GLU A 121 17.25 -19.15 -5.91
N LEU A 122 15.99 -18.81 -6.19
CA LEU A 122 15.34 -17.65 -5.60
C LEU A 122 15.09 -17.96 -4.12
N ARG A 123 16.10 -17.70 -3.31
CA ARG A 123 16.04 -17.80 -1.85
C ARG A 123 15.11 -16.71 -1.32
N LEU A 124 13.81 -17.01 -1.27
CA LEU A 124 12.86 -16.18 -0.53
C LEU A 124 13.33 -16.18 0.93
N LYS A 125 13.79 -15.02 1.43
CA LYS A 125 14.03 -14.81 2.85
C LYS A 125 12.68 -14.92 3.56
N GLY A 126 12.33 -16.15 3.95
CA GLY A 126 11.30 -16.39 4.94
C GLY A 126 11.67 -15.59 6.19
N SER A 127 10.77 -14.69 6.60
CA SER A 127 10.74 -14.12 7.93
C SER A 127 10.75 -15.26 8.94
N GLY A 128 11.93 -15.51 9.52
CA GLY A 128 12.17 -16.58 10.47
C GLY A 128 11.38 -16.36 11.75
N GLY A 129 10.34 -17.16 11.93
CA GLY A 129 9.72 -17.44 13.21
C GLY A 129 9.97 -18.90 13.57
N LYS A 130 10.99 -19.13 14.40
CA LYS A 130 11.04 -20.06 15.55
C LYS A 130 12.46 -20.57 15.76
N ALA A 131 13.04 -20.11 16.86
CA ALA A 131 14.15 -20.72 17.53
C ALA A 131 13.78 -22.16 17.93
N THR A 132 14.64 -23.12 17.62
CA THR A 132 14.80 -24.35 18.39
C THR A 132 16.26 -24.79 18.34
N GLU A 133 16.88 -24.68 19.50
CA GLU A 133 17.70 -25.74 20.10
C GLU A 133 19.08 -26.01 19.48
N LYS A 134 20.06 -25.20 19.92
CA LYS A 134 21.45 -25.60 20.20
C LYS A 134 22.12 -24.44 20.94
N ASP A 135 22.08 -24.49 22.27
CA ASP A 135 23.12 -23.96 23.16
C ASP A 135 22.77 -24.33 24.62
N GLU A 136 22.65 -25.63 24.83
CA GLU A 136 22.76 -26.24 26.14
C GLU A 136 24.27 -26.33 26.46
N LYS A 137 24.83 -25.29 27.09
CA LYS A 137 26.04 -25.31 27.95
C LYS A 137 26.52 -23.90 28.32
N ARG A 138 25.72 -23.10 29.06
CA ARG A 138 26.29 -22.04 29.93
C ARG A 138 25.28 -21.38 30.89
N ASN A 139 24.73 -22.09 31.88
CA ASN A 139 24.30 -21.40 33.11
C ASN A 139 24.02 -22.35 34.29
N GLU A 140 25.07 -22.99 34.81
CA GLU A 140 25.06 -23.41 36.22
C GLU A 140 25.97 -22.45 36.99
N LYS A 141 25.33 -21.53 37.73
CA LYS A 141 25.82 -20.69 38.84
C LYS A 141 25.19 -19.30 38.74
N GLY A 142 23.94 -19.16 39.17
CA GLY A 142 23.32 -17.84 39.14
C GLY A 142 21.92 -17.68 39.71
N THR A 143 21.34 -18.64 40.42
CA THR A 143 20.01 -18.46 41.04
C THR A 143 19.90 -19.21 42.35
N GLU A 144 20.53 -18.68 43.40
CA GLU A 144 20.24 -19.07 44.79
C GLU A 144 20.18 -17.84 45.74
N LYS A 145 20.02 -16.62 45.20
CA LYS A 145 19.90 -15.40 46.01
C LYS A 145 18.84 -14.46 45.45
N ALA A 146 17.57 -14.87 45.48
CA ALA A 146 16.44 -13.96 45.27
C ALA A 146 15.15 -14.41 45.97
N ASN A 147 15.25 -15.16 47.07
CA ASN A 147 14.08 -15.50 47.89
C ASN A 147 14.38 -15.30 49.38
N GLN A 148 14.59 -14.02 49.74
CA GLN A 148 14.58 -13.52 51.13
C GLN A 148 14.47 -12.00 51.08
N LYS A 149 13.31 -11.47 50.66
CA LYS A 149 12.94 -10.06 50.90
C LYS A 149 11.48 -9.73 50.56
N LYS A 150 10.53 -10.49 51.11
CA LYS A 150 9.14 -10.04 51.28
C LYS A 150 8.56 -10.78 52.47
N ASP A 151 8.81 -10.24 53.65
CA ASP A 151 7.97 -10.35 54.86
C ASP A 151 8.77 -9.69 55.99
N ILE A 152 8.39 -8.44 56.30
CA ILE A 152 8.53 -7.67 57.55
C ILE A 152 8.29 -6.22 57.13
N THR A 153 7.04 -5.78 57.22
CA THR A 153 6.61 -4.41 57.58
C THR A 153 5.08 -4.38 57.55
N ASN A 154 4.45 -4.82 58.63
CA ASN A 154 3.21 -4.22 59.11
C ASN A 154 2.97 -4.63 60.57
N THR A 155 3.57 -3.87 61.48
CA THR A 155 3.08 -3.76 62.86
C THR A 155 3.49 -2.38 63.35
N LYS A 156 2.56 -1.44 63.34
CA LYS A 156 2.38 -0.33 64.28
C LYS A 156 1.26 0.59 63.77
N GLU A 157 0.47 1.09 64.73
CA GLU A 157 -0.60 2.10 64.63
C GLU A 157 -1.96 1.52 64.19
N GLU A 158 -3.05 1.52 64.97
CA GLU A 158 -3.40 1.97 66.34
C GLU A 158 -4.43 0.99 66.93
#